data_AF-A0A2C9JM88-F1
#
_entry.id   AF-A0A2C9JM88-F1
#
_cell.length_a   1.000
_cell.length_b   1.000
_cell.length_c   1.000
_cell.angle_alpha   90.00
_cell.angle_beta   90.00
_cell.angle_gamma   90.00
#
_symmetry.space_group_name_H-M   'P 1'
#
loop_
_entity.id
_entity.type
_entity.pdbx_description
1 polymer ?
#
loop_
_entity_poly.entity_id
_entity_poly.type
_entity_poly.pdbx_seq_one_letter_code
_entity_poly.pdbx_strand_id
1 'polypeptide(L)'
;MRVSLAVLLFVYTTATLHLCTAINPAPENCLNYESTYHITRACDCVVYQSSGLTSGRFTSPNFPQVYPASINCILYSFIGEPLEIIELNFIEFDLKMPDPSGRCGDFLRVYMNLERPEVNEFSRHDLEFCGGYSSIQNTVFSAGRSLILEFHSDYRTGKPGNYSGFKGVFQFLDKRNFQTTGSKVAGQSCLYDFNSNNSHHSGRFFSPFYPQHYRPNASCRYRFFARPGERVKVIFSNVQLHHIDASDPYPSIKSDPNVDNLFLDSYLSSLSPTFKHRSLFTRSLAFSS
;
A
#
# COMPACT_ATOMS: atom_id res chain seq x y z
N MET A 1 68.59 11.03 -20.91
CA MET A 1 67.30 10.94 -21.62
C MET A 1 67.00 9.47 -21.91
N ARG A 2 66.10 8.85 -21.14
CA ARG A 2 65.53 7.52 -21.39
C ARG A 2 64.02 7.70 -21.26
N VAL A 3 63.30 7.62 -22.36
CA VAL A 3 61.83 7.66 -22.39
C VAL A 3 61.38 6.22 -22.65
N SER A 4 60.81 5.57 -21.63
CA SER A 4 60.16 4.27 -21.79
C SER A 4 58.77 4.48 -22.38
N LEU A 5 58.54 3.89 -23.55
CA LEU A 5 57.25 3.80 -24.22
C LEU A 5 56.50 2.60 -23.63
N ALA A 6 55.43 2.83 -22.87
CA ALA A 6 54.55 1.77 -22.39
C ALA A 6 53.39 1.59 -23.37
N VAL A 7 53.29 0.38 -23.93
CA VAL A 7 52.22 -0.07 -24.81
C VAL A 7 50.94 -0.25 -24.00
N LEU A 8 49.91 0.56 -24.23
CA LEU A 8 48.56 0.31 -23.73
C LEU A 8 47.86 -0.69 -24.66
N LEU A 9 47.71 -1.92 -24.21
CA LEU A 9 46.81 -2.90 -24.83
C LEU A 9 45.38 -2.65 -24.34
N PHE A 10 44.48 -2.39 -25.28
CA PHE A 10 43.04 -2.41 -25.07
C PHE A 10 42.58 -3.86 -24.82
N VAL A 11 42.00 -4.13 -23.65
CA VAL A 11 41.19 -5.32 -23.44
C VAL A 11 39.74 -4.88 -23.32
N TYR A 12 38.97 -5.12 -24.38
CA TYR A 12 37.52 -5.04 -24.34
C TYR A 12 36.99 -6.19 -23.49
N THR A 13 36.52 -5.92 -22.28
CA THR A 13 35.69 -6.88 -21.54
C THR A 13 34.23 -6.56 -21.77
N THR A 14 33.57 -7.39 -22.57
CA THR A 14 32.12 -7.46 -22.67
C THR A 14 31.55 -7.79 -21.29
N ALA A 15 30.93 -6.81 -20.63
CA ALA A 15 30.18 -7.04 -19.41
C ALA A 15 28.91 -7.82 -19.78
N THR A 16 28.91 -9.11 -19.45
CA THR A 16 27.77 -10.00 -19.51
C THR A 16 26.63 -9.43 -18.67
N LEU A 17 25.45 -9.32 -19.30
CA LEU A 17 24.20 -8.98 -18.65
C LEU A 17 23.86 -10.09 -17.64
N HIS A 18 24.24 -9.92 -16.38
CA HIS A 18 23.74 -10.78 -15.31
C HIS A 18 22.28 -10.39 -15.04
N LEU A 19 21.37 -11.18 -15.58
CA LEU A 19 20.01 -11.30 -15.06
C LEU A 19 20.11 -11.77 -13.61
N CYS A 20 20.12 -10.84 -12.65
CA CYS A 20 20.07 -11.16 -11.24
C CYS A 20 18.68 -11.73 -10.92
N THR A 21 18.60 -13.04 -10.83
CA THR A 21 17.63 -13.74 -9.99
C THR A 21 17.74 -13.17 -8.58
N ALA A 22 16.62 -12.78 -7.97
CA ALA A 22 16.57 -12.22 -6.62
C ALA A 22 17.29 -13.12 -5.60
N ILE A 23 18.50 -12.72 -5.23
CA ILE A 23 19.22 -13.27 -4.08
C ILE A 23 18.70 -12.48 -2.88
N ASN A 24 18.12 -13.17 -1.88
CA ASN A 24 17.81 -12.59 -0.57
C ASN A 24 18.99 -11.71 -0.15
N PRO A 25 18.84 -10.39 0.04
CA PRO A 25 19.96 -9.60 0.51
C PRO A 25 20.36 -10.09 1.91
N ALA A 26 21.67 -10.25 2.09
CA ALA A 26 22.26 -10.87 3.26
C ALA A 26 21.79 -10.24 4.58
N PRO A 27 21.69 -11.02 5.67
CA PRO A 27 21.27 -10.56 7.01
C PRO A 27 22.15 -9.44 7.61
N GLU A 28 23.25 -9.05 6.96
CA GLU A 28 24.17 -8.01 7.44
C GLU A 28 23.79 -6.57 7.00
N ASN A 29 22.82 -6.39 6.10
CA ASN A 29 22.54 -5.08 5.48
C ASN A 29 21.23 -4.39 5.92
N CYS A 30 20.75 -4.66 7.12
CA CYS A 30 19.66 -3.85 7.70
C CYS A 30 20.12 -2.46 8.15
N LEU A 31 21.43 -2.23 8.08
CA LEU A 31 22.13 -1.11 8.69
C LEU A 31 22.92 -0.40 7.58
N ASN A 32 22.31 0.61 6.98
CA ASN A 32 22.93 1.87 6.55
C ASN A 32 22.02 2.61 5.56
N TYR A 33 20.88 3.07 6.04
CA TYR A 33 20.21 4.20 5.41
C TYR A 33 19.79 5.19 6.51
N GLU A 34 20.56 6.28 6.60
CA GLU A 34 20.27 7.53 7.33
C GLU A 34 20.02 7.50 8.85
N SER A 35 20.31 6.43 9.59
CA SER A 35 20.19 6.47 11.05
C SER A 35 21.53 6.76 11.74
N THR A 36 21.58 7.82 12.56
CA THR A 36 22.75 8.20 13.38
C THR A 36 22.72 7.59 14.79
N TYR A 37 21.82 6.64 15.07
CA TYR A 37 21.62 6.07 16.41
C TYR A 37 22.35 4.74 16.62
N HIS A 38 22.66 4.42 17.89
CA HIS A 38 23.26 3.16 18.29
C HIS A 38 22.30 2.00 18.02
N ILE A 39 22.71 1.12 17.09
CA ILE A 39 21.97 -0.05 16.66
C ILE A 39 22.16 -1.17 17.67
N THR A 40 21.13 -1.50 18.43
CA THR A 40 21.08 -2.73 19.22
C THR A 40 20.54 -3.87 18.35
N ARG A 41 21.31 -4.97 18.24
CA ARG A 41 20.96 -6.23 17.55
C ARG A 41 19.71 -6.89 18.17
N ALA A 42 18.52 -6.33 17.95
CA ALA A 42 17.28 -6.79 18.60
C ALA A 42 16.38 -7.64 17.69
N CYS A 43 16.42 -7.41 16.37
CA CYS A 43 15.61 -8.10 15.36
C CYS A 43 16.49 -8.60 14.21
N ASP A 44 16.17 -9.79 13.68
CA ASP A 44 16.61 -10.20 12.35
C ASP A 44 15.83 -9.42 11.29
N CYS A 45 16.32 -9.35 10.06
CA CYS A 45 15.71 -8.47 9.07
C CYS A 45 16.05 -8.84 7.62
N VAL A 46 15.12 -8.48 6.73
CA VAL A 46 15.14 -8.70 5.29
C VAL A 46 14.75 -7.39 4.62
N VAL A 47 15.57 -6.89 3.69
CA VAL A 47 15.34 -5.59 3.05
C VAL A 47 15.04 -5.76 1.57
N TYR A 48 14.02 -5.07 1.06
CA TYR A 48 13.67 -5.00 -0.35
C TYR A 48 13.74 -3.54 -0.80
N GLN A 49 14.59 -3.25 -1.80
CA GLN A 49 14.80 -1.89 -2.31
C GLN A 49 14.38 -1.78 -3.77
N SER A 50 13.86 -0.61 -4.15
CA SER A 50 13.47 -0.34 -5.55
C SER A 50 14.68 -0.25 -6.51
N SER A 51 15.87 0.05 -5.97
CA SER A 51 17.13 0.05 -6.72
C SER A 51 17.52 -1.36 -7.20
N GLY A 52 17.02 -1.74 -8.37
CA GLY A 52 17.26 -3.03 -9.02
C GLY A 52 16.06 -3.98 -9.03
N LEU A 53 14.94 -3.63 -8.38
CA LEU A 53 13.72 -4.45 -8.33
C LEU A 53 12.47 -3.54 -8.35
N THR A 54 11.57 -3.71 -9.32
CA THR A 54 10.27 -3.02 -9.32
C THR A 54 9.17 -3.81 -8.60
N SER A 55 9.37 -5.12 -8.47
CA SER A 55 8.48 -6.04 -7.77
C SER A 55 9.26 -7.26 -7.30
N GLY A 56 8.67 -8.02 -6.39
CA GLY A 56 9.29 -9.24 -5.86
C GLY A 56 8.35 -10.09 -5.04
N ARG A 57 8.92 -11.09 -4.38
CA ARG A 57 8.21 -12.03 -3.50
C ARG A 57 8.85 -12.00 -2.12
N PHE A 58 8.04 -12.21 -1.10
CA PHE A 58 8.49 -12.34 0.28
C PHE A 58 7.80 -13.52 0.94
N THR A 59 8.48 -14.16 1.89
CA THR A 59 7.96 -15.30 2.64
C THR A 59 8.41 -15.26 4.09
N SER A 60 7.61 -15.84 4.98
CA SER A 60 8.06 -16.22 6.31
C SER A 60 9.23 -17.22 6.22
N PRO A 61 10.03 -17.39 7.29
CA PRO A 61 11.08 -18.40 7.30
C PRO A 61 10.49 -19.81 7.09
N ASN A 62 11.26 -20.66 6.42
CA ASN A 62 10.92 -22.06 6.08
C ASN A 62 9.71 -22.28 5.15
N PHE A 63 8.97 -21.24 4.77
CA PHE A 63 7.80 -21.38 3.90
C PHE A 63 8.12 -22.22 2.64
N PRO A 64 7.30 -23.22 2.25
CA PRO A 64 5.96 -23.54 2.76
C PRO A 64 5.93 -24.45 4.00
N GLN A 65 7.09 -24.80 4.56
CA GLN A 65 7.18 -25.55 5.80
C GLN A 65 6.88 -24.66 7.00
N VAL A 66 6.63 -25.30 8.14
CA VAL A 66 6.30 -24.64 9.40
C VAL A 66 7.37 -23.61 9.79
N TYR A 67 6.92 -22.40 10.13
CA TYR A 67 7.83 -21.35 10.60
C TYR A 67 8.45 -21.71 11.96
N PRO A 68 9.68 -21.26 12.25
CA PRO A 68 10.32 -21.48 13.55
C PRO A 68 9.47 -20.94 14.72
N ALA A 69 9.44 -21.69 15.83
CA ALA A 69 8.94 -21.18 17.09
C ALA A 69 9.94 -20.17 17.69
N SER A 70 9.47 -19.31 18.59
CA SER A 70 10.32 -18.38 19.36
C SER A 70 11.05 -17.33 18.51
N ILE A 71 10.45 -16.90 17.39
CA ILE A 71 10.97 -15.78 16.61
C ILE A 71 10.77 -14.53 17.46
N ASN A 72 11.87 -14.02 18.01
CA ASN A 72 11.84 -12.80 18.81
C ASN A 72 11.43 -11.60 17.96
N CYS A 73 11.92 -11.50 16.72
CA CYS A 73 11.52 -10.45 15.78
C CYS A 73 12.21 -10.67 14.43
N ILE A 74 11.44 -10.60 13.33
CA ILE A 74 11.98 -10.44 11.96
C ILE A 74 11.31 -9.22 11.31
N LEU A 75 12.12 -8.27 10.85
CA LEU A 75 11.67 -7.09 10.11
C LEU A 75 11.82 -7.28 8.60
N TYR A 76 10.71 -7.26 7.87
CA TYR A 76 10.71 -7.17 6.41
C TYR A 76 10.51 -5.72 6.01
N SER A 77 11.58 -5.07 5.53
CA SER A 77 11.58 -3.65 5.18
C SER A 77 11.50 -3.46 3.67
N PHE A 78 10.44 -2.82 3.19
CA PHE A 78 10.24 -2.47 1.79
C PHE A 78 10.47 -0.97 1.61
N ILE A 79 11.49 -0.60 0.84
CA ILE A 79 12.00 0.77 0.73
C ILE A 79 12.02 1.18 -0.75
N GLY A 80 11.10 2.08 -1.11
CA GLY A 80 11.04 2.69 -2.44
C GLY A 80 11.83 3.98 -2.53
N GLU A 81 11.91 4.52 -3.75
CA GLU A 81 12.42 5.85 -4.03
C GLU A 81 11.47 6.95 -3.52
N PRO A 82 11.91 8.23 -3.42
CA PRO A 82 11.10 9.32 -2.84
C PRO A 82 9.69 9.53 -3.42
N LEU A 83 9.46 9.14 -4.67
CA LEU A 83 8.15 9.26 -5.34
C LEU A 83 7.44 7.91 -5.51
N GLU A 84 7.84 6.91 -4.75
CA GLU A 84 7.23 5.59 -4.78
C GLU A 84 6.40 5.31 -3.53
N ILE A 85 5.40 4.46 -3.72
CA ILE A 85 4.68 3.76 -2.66
C ILE A 85 4.81 2.26 -2.88
N ILE A 86 4.53 1.47 -1.86
CA ILE A 86 4.59 0.01 -1.88
C ILE A 86 3.18 -0.53 -1.89
N GLU A 87 2.91 -1.47 -2.80
CA GLU A 87 1.78 -2.39 -2.71
C GLU A 87 2.29 -3.76 -2.29
N LEU A 88 1.71 -4.32 -1.24
CA LEU A 88 1.92 -5.70 -0.82
C LEU A 88 0.64 -6.49 -1.01
N ASN A 89 0.75 -7.70 -1.54
CA ASN A 89 -0.35 -8.64 -1.68
C ASN A 89 0.05 -10.01 -1.11
N PHE A 90 -0.62 -10.42 -0.05
CA PHE A 90 -0.52 -11.78 0.50
C PHE A 90 -1.17 -12.77 -0.47
N ILE A 91 -0.48 -13.85 -0.77
CA ILE A 91 -0.97 -14.95 -1.60
C ILE A 91 -1.40 -16.11 -0.71
N GLU A 92 -0.63 -16.37 0.34
CA GLU A 92 -0.89 -17.40 1.34
C GLU A 92 -0.62 -16.80 2.72
N PHE A 93 -1.50 -17.07 3.69
CA PHE A 93 -1.36 -16.59 5.06
C PHE A 93 -1.99 -17.59 6.03
N ASP A 94 -1.17 -18.07 6.95
CA ASP A 94 -1.47 -19.12 7.90
C ASP A 94 -0.58 -18.94 9.14
N LEU A 95 -1.04 -18.10 10.05
CA LEU A 95 -0.46 -17.93 11.38
C LEU A 95 -1.38 -18.54 12.44
N LYS A 96 -0.86 -18.68 13.66
CA LYS A 96 -1.63 -19.20 14.78
C LYS A 96 -2.92 -18.40 14.98
N MET A 97 -4.03 -19.12 15.15
CA MET A 97 -5.33 -18.50 15.41
C MET A 97 -5.29 -17.72 16.73
N PRO A 98 -6.02 -16.59 16.82
CA PRO A 98 -6.12 -15.85 18.07
C PRO A 98 -6.73 -16.71 19.18
N ASP A 99 -6.38 -16.39 20.43
CA ASP A 99 -6.99 -17.02 21.60
C ASP A 99 -8.49 -16.66 21.72
N PRO A 100 -9.27 -17.30 22.62
CA PRO A 100 -10.69 -16.99 22.78
C PRO A 100 -11.02 -15.54 23.17
N SER A 101 -10.01 -14.76 23.61
CA SER A 101 -10.15 -13.32 23.87
C SER A 101 -9.76 -12.45 22.67
N GLY A 102 -9.45 -13.05 21.53
CA GLY A 102 -9.07 -12.36 20.30
C GLY A 102 -7.61 -11.94 20.23
N ARG A 103 -6.76 -12.35 21.18
CA ARG A 103 -5.33 -11.96 21.17
C ARG A 103 -4.50 -12.90 20.31
N CYS A 104 -3.65 -12.32 19.47
CA CYS A 104 -2.68 -13.06 18.69
C CYS A 104 -1.48 -13.46 19.56
N GLY A 105 -1.14 -14.76 19.58
CA GLY A 105 0.10 -15.24 20.18
C GLY A 105 1.29 -15.14 19.22
N ASP A 106 1.07 -15.58 17.98
CA ASP A 106 1.99 -15.35 16.86
C ASP A 106 1.33 -14.31 15.97
N PHE A 107 2.08 -13.29 15.57
CA PHE A 107 1.50 -12.14 14.88
C PHE A 107 2.46 -11.52 13.87
N LEU A 108 1.86 -10.92 12.85
CA LEU A 108 2.53 -10.07 11.88
C LEU A 108 2.00 -8.65 12.02
N ARG A 109 2.83 -7.73 12.47
CA ARG A 109 2.51 -6.29 12.50
C ARG A 109 2.85 -5.65 11.18
N VAL A 110 2.03 -4.69 10.76
CA VAL A 110 2.21 -3.92 9.54
C VAL A 110 2.34 -2.44 9.90
N TYR A 111 3.44 -1.83 9.46
CA TYR A 111 3.70 -0.40 9.56
C TYR A 111 3.72 0.18 8.13
N MET A 112 2.60 0.78 7.72
CA MET A 112 2.36 1.29 6.36
C MET A 112 2.27 2.82 6.31
N ASN A 113 2.16 3.49 7.45
CA ASN A 113 2.12 4.95 7.58
C ASN A 113 3.43 5.53 8.13
N LEU A 114 4.56 5.06 7.61
CA LEU A 114 5.89 5.46 8.04
C LEU A 114 6.40 6.71 7.29
N GLU A 115 6.98 7.66 8.02
CA GLU A 115 7.70 8.81 7.45
C GLU A 115 9.12 8.42 7.00
N ARG A 116 9.73 7.47 7.71
CA ARG A 116 11.08 6.94 7.49
C ARG A 116 11.06 5.42 7.55
N PRO A 117 11.99 4.71 6.90
CA PRO A 117 12.06 3.24 6.92
C PRO A 117 12.63 2.71 8.25
N GLU A 118 12.08 3.17 9.38
CA GLU A 118 12.60 2.89 10.72
C GLU A 118 11.42 2.65 11.69
N VAL A 119 11.56 1.66 12.56
CA VAL A 119 10.63 1.37 13.66
C VAL A 119 11.43 1.06 14.93
N ASN A 120 10.80 1.30 16.07
CA ASN A 120 11.33 0.94 17.39
C ASN A 120 10.22 0.36 18.27
N GLU A 121 10.56 0.01 19.52
CA GLU A 121 9.64 -0.59 20.49
C GLU A 121 8.42 0.28 20.86
N PHE A 122 8.48 1.59 20.61
CA PHE A 122 7.39 2.53 20.84
C PHE A 122 6.59 2.84 19.57
N SER A 123 7.03 2.36 18.41
CA SER A 123 6.32 2.52 17.15
C SER A 123 4.96 1.83 17.24
N ARG A 124 3.89 2.56 16.89
CA ARG A 124 2.56 1.99 16.79
C ARG A 124 2.38 1.35 15.42
N HIS A 125 2.00 0.08 15.40
CA HIS A 125 1.63 -0.61 14.17
C HIS A 125 0.26 -0.13 13.66
N ASP A 126 0.05 -0.19 12.35
CA ASP A 126 -1.21 0.18 11.72
C ASP A 126 -2.19 -1.01 11.69
N LEU A 127 -1.67 -2.22 11.51
CA LEU A 127 -2.43 -3.47 11.50
C LEU A 127 -1.64 -4.56 12.25
N GLU A 128 -2.36 -5.51 12.82
CA GLU A 128 -1.81 -6.75 13.40
C GLU A 128 -2.61 -7.93 12.83
N PHE A 129 -1.90 -8.89 12.25
CA PHE A 129 -2.50 -10.06 11.59
C PHE A 129 -2.11 -11.35 12.32
N CYS A 130 -3.10 -12.22 12.50
CA CYS A 130 -2.92 -13.63 12.86
C CYS A 130 -4.09 -14.46 12.32
N GLY A 131 -4.04 -15.78 12.50
CA GLY A 131 -5.01 -16.70 11.91
C GLY A 131 -4.81 -16.93 10.40
N GLY A 132 -5.91 -17.17 9.68
CA GLY A 132 -5.88 -17.59 8.28
C GLY A 132 -6.06 -16.45 7.26
N TYR A 133 -5.90 -16.77 5.99
CA TYR A 133 -5.99 -15.80 4.89
C TYR A 133 -7.30 -14.99 4.84
N SER A 134 -8.44 -15.56 5.23
CA SER A 134 -9.72 -14.85 5.20
C SER A 134 -9.91 -13.81 6.32
N SER A 135 -9.03 -13.79 7.33
CA SER A 135 -9.12 -12.86 8.47
C SER A 135 -8.20 -11.64 8.34
N ILE A 136 -7.49 -11.49 7.21
CA ILE A 136 -6.54 -10.40 7.00
C ILE A 136 -6.96 -9.48 5.86
N GLN A 137 -6.33 -8.31 5.79
CA GLN A 137 -6.38 -7.47 4.60
C GLN A 137 -5.32 -7.97 3.62
N ASN A 138 -5.78 -8.69 2.58
CA ASN A 138 -4.88 -9.38 1.64
C ASN A 138 -3.96 -8.42 0.87
N THR A 139 -4.40 -7.19 0.60
CA THR A 139 -3.60 -6.17 -0.08
C THR A 139 -3.46 -4.93 0.80
N VAL A 140 -2.23 -4.51 1.07
CA VAL A 140 -1.92 -3.29 1.82
C VAL A 140 -1.08 -2.35 0.98
N PHE A 141 -1.28 -1.04 1.16
CA PHE A 141 -0.52 -0.01 0.48
C PHE A 141 0.17 0.88 1.50
N SER A 142 1.39 1.34 1.22
CA SER A 142 2.05 2.35 2.05
C SER A 142 1.58 3.77 1.73
N ALA A 143 1.66 4.66 2.71
CA ALA A 143 1.38 6.09 2.53
C ALA A 143 2.56 6.84 1.88
N GLY A 144 3.76 6.30 2.04
CA GLY A 144 5.01 6.86 1.55
C GLY A 144 5.94 5.77 1.01
N ARG A 145 7.22 6.08 0.94
CA ARG A 145 8.26 5.20 0.36
C ARG A 145 8.66 4.02 1.23
N SER A 146 8.00 3.78 2.35
CA SER A 146 8.42 2.79 3.34
C SER A 146 7.23 2.00 3.88
N LEU A 147 7.43 0.68 3.98
CA LEU A 147 6.52 -0.25 4.63
C LEU A 147 7.35 -1.30 5.37
N ILE A 148 7.04 -1.55 6.63
CA ILE A 148 7.72 -2.58 7.43
C ILE A 148 6.71 -3.61 7.91
N LEU A 149 7.05 -4.89 7.75
CA LEU A 149 6.37 -5.99 8.44
C LEU A 149 7.25 -6.46 9.60
N GLU A 150 6.65 -6.74 10.74
CA GLU A 150 7.36 -7.25 11.93
C GLU A 150 6.70 -8.56 12.36
N PHE A 151 7.44 -9.67 12.24
CA PHE A 151 6.95 -11.01 12.54
C PHE A 151 7.49 -11.52 13.88
N HIS A 152 6.58 -12.03 14.72
CA HIS A 152 6.86 -12.64 16.02
C HIS A 152 6.20 -14.01 16.13
N SER A 153 6.86 -14.97 16.78
CA SER A 153 6.26 -16.24 17.17
C SER A 153 6.63 -16.59 18.62
N ASP A 154 5.62 -16.95 19.43
CA ASP A 154 5.78 -17.19 20.87
C ASP A 154 6.04 -18.67 21.18
N TYR A 155 6.87 -18.93 22.21
CA TYR A 155 7.19 -20.25 22.75
C TYR A 155 6.23 -20.73 23.85
N ARG A 156 5.26 -19.93 24.32
CA ARG A 156 4.46 -20.23 25.52
C ARG A 156 3.81 -21.63 25.58
N THR A 157 3.65 -22.33 24.45
CA THR A 157 3.10 -23.70 24.39
C THR A 157 4.14 -24.81 24.18
N GLY A 158 5.43 -24.50 24.09
CA GLY A 158 6.54 -25.47 24.02
C GLY A 158 6.64 -26.29 22.73
N LYS A 159 5.75 -26.08 21.76
CA LYS A 159 5.74 -26.74 20.45
C LYS A 159 5.49 -25.72 19.34
N PRO A 160 6.23 -25.78 18.23
CA PRO A 160 5.85 -25.05 17.02
C PRO A 160 4.43 -25.45 16.63
N GLY A 161 3.56 -24.46 16.40
CA GLY A 161 2.25 -24.74 15.81
C GLY A 161 2.41 -25.33 14.41
N ASN A 162 1.40 -26.01 13.89
CA ASN A 162 1.44 -26.57 12.54
C ASN A 162 0.98 -25.53 11.50
N TYR A 163 1.72 -24.42 11.42
CA TYR A 163 1.35 -23.26 10.60
C TYR A 163 2.46 -22.92 9.61
N SER A 164 2.10 -22.80 8.33
CA SER A 164 3.04 -22.62 7.22
C SER A 164 3.61 -21.20 7.12
N GLY A 165 2.95 -20.22 7.73
CA GLY A 165 3.38 -18.83 7.73
C GLY A 165 2.75 -18.02 6.61
N PHE A 166 3.52 -17.17 5.95
CA PHE A 166 3.00 -16.29 4.92
C PHE A 166 3.89 -16.23 3.68
N LYS A 167 3.25 -15.95 2.56
CA LYS A 167 3.89 -15.70 1.27
C LYS A 167 3.13 -14.63 0.54
N GLY A 168 3.85 -13.67 -0.03
CA GLY A 168 3.26 -12.58 -0.77
C GLY A 168 4.14 -12.09 -1.91
N VAL A 169 3.58 -11.13 -2.63
CA VAL A 169 4.27 -10.35 -3.66
C VAL A 169 4.20 -8.87 -3.29
N PHE A 170 5.19 -8.12 -3.76
CA PHE A 170 5.24 -6.68 -3.57
C PHE A 170 5.58 -5.98 -4.88
N GLN A 171 5.19 -4.72 -5.00
CA GLN A 171 5.63 -3.84 -6.09
C GLN A 171 5.80 -2.40 -5.61
N PHE A 172 6.79 -1.72 -6.17
CA PHE A 172 7.00 -0.28 -6.03
C PHE A 172 6.23 0.44 -7.12
N LEU A 173 5.40 1.39 -6.72
CA LEU A 173 4.48 2.10 -7.59
C LEU A 173 4.78 3.59 -7.56
N ASP A 174 4.71 4.23 -8.72
CA ASP A 174 4.81 5.68 -8.80
C ASP A 174 3.62 6.34 -8.09
N LYS A 175 3.90 7.07 -7.01
CA LYS A 175 2.92 7.79 -6.18
C LYS A 175 2.09 8.77 -7.01
N ARG A 176 2.63 9.31 -8.10
CA ARG A 176 1.92 10.27 -8.98
C ARG A 176 0.76 9.64 -9.73
N ASN A 177 0.72 8.31 -9.84
CA ASN A 177 -0.41 7.59 -10.43
C ASN A 177 -1.69 7.68 -9.58
N PHE A 178 -1.55 8.02 -8.29
CA PHE A 178 -2.63 8.08 -7.31
C PHE A 178 -2.89 9.51 -6.81
N GLN A 179 -2.34 10.51 -7.49
CA GLN A 179 -2.53 11.91 -7.11
C GLN A 179 -3.75 12.52 -7.81
N THR A 180 -4.62 13.13 -7.00
CA THR A 180 -5.72 13.96 -7.49
C THR A 180 -5.14 15.15 -8.25
N THR A 181 -5.54 15.28 -9.52
CA THR A 181 -5.03 16.31 -10.44
C THR A 181 -5.71 17.67 -10.29
N GLY A 182 -6.83 17.74 -9.56
CA GLY A 182 -7.54 18.99 -9.27
C GLY A 182 -6.74 19.88 -8.32
N SER A 183 -7.00 21.18 -8.36
CA SER A 183 -6.35 22.16 -7.50
C SER A 183 -6.91 22.06 -6.09
N LYS A 184 -6.07 21.75 -5.10
CA LYS A 184 -6.49 21.73 -3.68
C LYS A 184 -6.82 23.15 -3.21
N VAL A 185 -8.00 23.34 -2.64
CA VAL A 185 -8.43 24.63 -2.08
C VAL A 185 -7.73 24.87 -0.75
N ALA A 186 -7.08 26.03 -0.62
CA ALA A 186 -6.34 26.41 0.59
C ALA A 186 -7.25 26.44 1.83
N GLY A 187 -6.74 25.98 2.97
CA GLY A 187 -7.47 25.95 4.25
C GLY A 187 -8.56 24.87 4.36
N GLN A 188 -8.74 24.03 3.34
CA GLN A 188 -9.69 22.91 3.36
C GLN A 188 -8.95 21.57 3.43
N SER A 189 -9.51 20.60 4.16
CA SER A 189 -8.89 19.28 4.36
C SER A 189 -8.79 18.49 3.06
N CYS A 190 -9.91 18.39 2.33
CA CYS A 190 -10.09 17.58 1.12
C CYS A 190 -11.11 18.21 0.15
N LEU A 191 -10.88 19.48 -0.22
CA LEU A 191 -11.64 20.15 -1.27
C LEU A 191 -10.76 20.39 -2.49
N TYR A 192 -11.21 19.97 -3.66
CA TYR A 192 -10.48 20.10 -4.92
C TYR A 192 -11.35 20.71 -6.01
N ASP A 193 -10.75 21.63 -6.77
CA ASP A 193 -11.39 22.30 -7.92
C ASP A 193 -10.77 21.83 -9.24
N PHE A 194 -11.63 21.39 -10.15
CA PHE A 194 -11.29 21.02 -11.51
C PHE A 194 -11.85 22.07 -12.45
N ASN A 195 -10.98 22.96 -12.94
CA ASN A 195 -11.37 24.04 -13.84
C ASN A 195 -10.98 23.68 -15.27
N SER A 196 -11.95 23.64 -16.19
CA SER A 196 -11.68 23.40 -17.60
C SER A 196 -10.89 24.56 -18.20
N ASN A 197 -9.70 24.26 -18.74
CA ASN A 197 -8.87 25.23 -19.46
C ASN A 197 -8.21 24.60 -20.70
N ASN A 198 -7.56 25.41 -21.54
CA ASN A 198 -6.96 24.98 -22.82
C ASN A 198 -5.94 23.82 -22.68
N SER A 199 -5.40 23.58 -21.48
CA SER A 199 -4.39 22.55 -21.20
C SER A 199 -4.93 21.42 -20.33
N HIS A 200 -6.09 21.60 -19.69
CA HIS A 200 -6.66 20.69 -18.71
C HIS A 200 -8.19 20.60 -18.89
N HIS A 201 -8.62 19.81 -19.87
CA HIS A 201 -10.03 19.45 -20.08
C HIS A 201 -10.42 18.12 -19.40
N SER A 202 -9.45 17.42 -18.82
CA SER A 202 -9.65 16.13 -18.13
C SER A 202 -8.73 16.01 -16.92
N GLY A 203 -9.09 15.13 -16.00
CA GLY A 203 -8.33 14.89 -14.77
C GLY A 203 -8.74 13.59 -14.08
N ARG A 204 -7.97 13.26 -13.06
CA ARG A 204 -8.20 12.13 -12.15
C ARG A 204 -8.40 12.66 -10.73
N PHE A 205 -9.24 11.98 -9.98
CA PHE A 205 -9.46 12.22 -8.56
C PHE A 205 -9.53 10.88 -7.83
N PHE A 206 -9.10 10.90 -6.57
CA PHE A 206 -9.04 9.73 -5.72
C PHE A 206 -9.52 10.09 -4.31
N SER A 207 -10.08 9.12 -3.59
CA SER A 207 -10.38 9.29 -2.16
C SER A 207 -9.11 9.61 -1.35
N PRO A 208 -9.22 10.22 -0.16
CA PRO A 208 -8.08 10.41 0.72
C PRO A 208 -7.34 9.11 0.96
N PHE A 209 -6.00 9.20 0.93
CA PHE A 209 -5.09 8.07 1.14
C PHE A 209 -5.16 6.95 0.10
N TYR A 210 -6.00 7.05 -0.94
CA TYR A 210 -6.00 6.08 -2.04
C TYR A 210 -4.57 5.87 -2.58
N PRO A 211 -4.14 4.62 -2.81
CA PRO A 211 -4.92 3.37 -2.83
C PRO A 211 -5.18 2.70 -1.47
N GLN A 212 -4.77 3.29 -0.34
CA GLN A 212 -5.18 2.82 0.99
C GLN A 212 -6.68 3.02 1.22
N HIS A 213 -7.22 2.31 2.22
CA HIS A 213 -8.56 2.56 2.72
C HIS A 213 -8.70 4.00 3.22
N TYR A 214 -9.82 4.62 2.86
CA TYR A 214 -10.18 5.92 3.39
C TYR A 214 -10.43 5.81 4.90
N ARG A 215 -10.10 6.88 5.64
CA ARG A 215 -10.36 6.92 7.08
C ARG A 215 -11.85 7.05 7.38
N PRO A 216 -12.34 6.49 8.51
CA PRO A 216 -13.70 6.74 8.97
C PRO A 216 -13.99 8.24 9.08
N ASN A 217 -15.23 8.64 8.77
CA ASN A 217 -15.70 10.03 8.81
C ASN A 217 -14.97 11.00 7.85
N ALA A 218 -14.29 10.48 6.81
CA ALA A 218 -13.70 11.32 5.78
C ALA A 218 -14.81 12.09 5.01
N SER A 219 -14.70 13.42 4.96
CA SER A 219 -15.58 14.28 4.16
C SER A 219 -14.76 15.01 3.10
N CYS A 220 -14.98 14.65 1.84
CA CYS A 220 -14.27 15.20 0.69
C CYS A 220 -15.24 15.75 -0.35
N ARG A 221 -14.80 16.81 -1.02
CA ARG A 221 -15.58 17.47 -2.07
C ARG A 221 -14.71 17.69 -3.30
N TYR A 222 -15.23 17.34 -4.45
CA TYR A 222 -14.61 17.54 -5.76
C TYR A 222 -15.56 18.37 -6.60
N ARG A 223 -15.16 19.60 -6.96
CA ARG A 223 -15.99 20.53 -7.73
C ARG A 223 -15.46 20.61 -9.16
N PHE A 224 -16.35 20.46 -10.14
CA PHE A 224 -16.01 20.44 -11.56
C PHE A 224 -16.65 21.64 -12.26
N PHE A 225 -15.82 22.52 -12.82
CA PHE A 225 -16.22 23.75 -13.49
C PHE A 225 -15.95 23.64 -14.99
N ALA A 226 -17.01 23.44 -15.77
CA ALA A 226 -16.97 23.40 -17.23
C ALA A 226 -17.12 24.80 -17.84
N ARG A 227 -16.57 25.03 -19.03
CA ARG A 227 -16.80 26.26 -19.79
C ARG A 227 -18.18 26.21 -20.48
N PRO A 228 -18.75 27.36 -20.90
CA PRO A 228 -19.96 27.38 -21.70
C PRO A 228 -19.85 26.46 -22.93
N GLY A 229 -20.84 25.59 -23.14
CA GLY A 229 -20.87 24.60 -24.22
C GLY A 229 -20.17 23.27 -23.91
N GLU A 230 -19.47 23.15 -22.77
CA GLU A 230 -18.87 21.90 -22.32
C GLU A 230 -19.80 21.14 -21.35
N ARG A 231 -19.58 19.83 -21.21
CA ARG A 231 -20.28 18.97 -20.23
C ARG A 231 -19.27 18.19 -19.42
N VAL A 232 -19.48 18.15 -18.10
CA VAL A 232 -18.67 17.33 -17.19
C VAL A 232 -19.07 15.87 -17.32
N LYS A 233 -18.10 15.00 -17.58
CA LYS A 233 -18.27 13.54 -17.55
C LYS A 233 -17.41 12.95 -16.42
N VAL A 234 -18.05 12.31 -15.45
CA VAL A 234 -17.38 11.58 -14.36
C VAL A 234 -17.45 10.09 -14.64
N ILE A 235 -16.33 9.40 -14.48
CA ILE A 235 -16.22 7.95 -14.64
C ILE A 235 -15.50 7.40 -13.41
N PHE A 236 -16.07 6.38 -12.78
CA PHE A 236 -15.43 5.66 -11.68
C PHE A 236 -14.78 4.38 -12.21
N SER A 237 -13.49 4.22 -11.97
CA SER A 237 -12.75 3.01 -12.33
C SER A 237 -12.83 1.93 -11.25
N ASN A 238 -12.83 2.33 -9.99
CA ASN A 238 -12.92 1.44 -8.83
C ASN A 238 -13.72 2.15 -7.73
N VAL A 239 -14.72 1.48 -7.18
CA VAL A 239 -15.53 1.95 -6.05
C VAL A 239 -15.66 0.82 -5.06
N GLN A 240 -15.11 1.03 -3.86
CA GLN A 240 -15.25 0.15 -2.71
C GLN A 240 -15.60 1.02 -1.51
N LEU A 241 -16.83 0.90 -1.02
CA LEU A 241 -17.32 1.59 0.16
C LEU A 241 -17.76 0.57 1.20
N HIS A 242 -17.67 0.95 2.47
CA HIS A 242 -18.19 0.16 3.57
C HIS A 242 -19.71 0.00 3.42
N HIS A 243 -20.19 -1.24 3.51
CA HIS A 243 -21.62 -1.53 3.42
C HIS A 243 -22.28 -1.12 4.74
N ILE A 244 -23.17 -0.12 4.69
CA ILE A 244 -24.03 0.20 5.83
C ILE A 244 -25.20 -0.79 5.77
N ASP A 245 -25.19 -1.80 6.64
CA ASP A 245 -26.38 -2.63 6.84
C ASP A 245 -27.49 -1.77 7.47
N ALA A 246 -28.75 -2.01 7.10
CA ALA A 246 -29.90 -1.26 7.60
C ALA A 246 -30.11 -1.38 9.14
N SER A 247 -29.27 -2.15 9.83
CA SER A 247 -29.21 -2.31 11.28
C SER A 247 -28.17 -1.42 11.98
N ASP A 248 -27.34 -0.68 11.24
CA ASP A 248 -26.29 0.15 11.83
C ASP A 248 -26.86 1.44 12.46
N PRO A 249 -26.53 1.80 13.71
CA PRO A 249 -27.20 2.88 14.46
C PRO A 249 -26.70 4.29 14.12
N TYR A 250 -25.83 4.47 13.12
CA TYR A 250 -25.35 5.79 12.72
C TYR A 250 -26.33 6.52 11.79
N PRO A 251 -26.56 7.82 12.00
CA PRO A 251 -27.69 8.54 11.41
C PRO A 251 -27.54 8.70 9.90
N SER A 252 -28.66 8.46 9.22
CA SER A 252 -28.94 8.75 7.83
C SER A 252 -28.49 10.17 7.43
N ILE A 253 -27.75 10.25 6.33
CA ILE A 253 -27.31 11.51 5.71
C ILE A 253 -28.57 12.32 5.32
N LYS A 254 -28.74 13.49 5.95
CA LYS A 254 -29.76 14.46 5.58
C LYS A 254 -29.34 15.20 4.31
N SER A 255 -30.24 15.27 3.34
CA SER A 255 -30.14 16.18 2.21
C SER A 255 -30.23 17.63 2.70
N ASP A 256 -29.29 18.48 2.30
CA ASP A 256 -29.44 19.93 2.37
C ASP A 256 -30.16 20.37 1.08
N PRO A 257 -31.38 20.92 1.17
CA PRO A 257 -32.15 21.33 0.00
C PRO A 257 -31.59 22.55 -0.74
N ASN A 258 -30.53 23.20 -0.24
CA ASN A 258 -29.98 24.43 -0.83
C ASN A 258 -28.65 24.24 -1.59
N VAL A 259 -28.24 23.00 -1.87
CA VAL A 259 -27.02 22.76 -2.64
C VAL A 259 -27.25 21.64 -3.64
N ASP A 260 -27.04 21.92 -4.94
CA ASP A 260 -26.97 20.93 -6.02
C ASP A 260 -25.72 20.03 -5.87
N ASN A 261 -25.66 19.28 -4.76
CA ASN A 261 -24.62 18.32 -4.48
C ASN A 261 -25.04 16.94 -5.00
N LEU A 262 -24.24 16.36 -5.89
CA LEU A 262 -24.27 14.93 -6.16
C LEU A 262 -23.71 14.19 -4.94
N PHE A 263 -24.59 13.64 -4.10
CA PHE A 263 -24.22 12.70 -3.05
C PHE A 263 -24.04 11.31 -3.69
N LEU A 264 -22.81 10.81 -3.75
CA LEU A 264 -22.51 9.48 -4.32
C LEU A 264 -23.12 8.34 -3.49
N ASP A 265 -23.37 8.54 -2.20
CA ASP A 265 -23.93 7.52 -1.31
C ASP A 265 -25.40 7.15 -1.63
N SER A 266 -26.22 8.11 -2.08
CA SER A 266 -27.60 7.82 -2.48
C SER A 266 -27.71 7.12 -3.83
N TYR A 267 -26.71 7.29 -4.70
CA TYR A 267 -26.69 6.65 -6.02
C TYR A 267 -26.11 5.23 -5.96
N LEU A 268 -25.09 4.99 -5.13
CA LEU A 268 -24.41 3.69 -5.03
C LEU A 268 -25.22 2.63 -4.26
N SER A 269 -26.05 3.04 -3.31
CA SER A 269 -27.03 2.13 -2.65
C SER A 269 -28.07 1.58 -3.64
N SER A 270 -28.33 2.28 -4.74
CA SER A 270 -29.22 1.80 -5.81
C SER A 270 -28.55 0.87 -6.85
N LEU A 271 -27.23 0.66 -6.76
CA LEU A 271 -26.43 -0.06 -7.77
C LEU A 271 -25.99 -1.48 -7.37
N SER A 272 -26.52 -2.06 -6.28
CA SER A 272 -26.32 -3.47 -5.92
C SER A 272 -27.62 -4.26 -6.13
N PRO A 273 -27.66 -5.23 -7.06
CA PRO A 273 -27.05 -6.55 -6.82
C PRO A 273 -26.31 -7.21 -8.00
N THR A 274 -25.95 -6.48 -9.07
CA THR A 274 -25.42 -7.10 -10.32
C THR A 274 -23.92 -6.99 -10.57
N PHE A 275 -23.10 -6.49 -9.63
CA PHE A 275 -21.64 -6.53 -9.76
C PHE A 275 -21.04 -7.89 -9.37
N LYS A 276 -21.48 -8.96 -10.04
CA LYS A 276 -20.74 -10.21 -10.16
C LYS A 276 -20.48 -10.45 -11.65
N HIS A 277 -19.20 -10.54 -11.99
CA HIS A 277 -18.64 -10.85 -13.31
C HIS A 277 -18.70 -9.75 -14.39
N ARG A 278 -17.50 -9.41 -14.88
CA ARG A 278 -17.16 -8.77 -16.16
C ARG A 278 -18.33 -8.17 -16.95
N SER A 279 -18.42 -6.85 -17.00
CA SER A 279 -18.95 -6.15 -18.16
C SER A 279 -18.47 -4.69 -18.19
N LEU A 280 -17.95 -4.29 -19.35
CA LEU A 280 -17.65 -2.92 -19.72
C LEU A 280 -18.96 -2.15 -19.86
N PHE A 281 -19.17 -1.10 -19.06
CA PHE A 281 -20.18 -0.08 -19.35
C PHE A 281 -19.63 1.32 -19.09
N THR A 282 -19.34 2.04 -20.17
CA THR A 282 -19.31 3.50 -20.21
C THR A 282 -20.75 4.02 -20.19
N ARG A 283 -21.17 4.66 -19.10
CA ARG A 283 -22.30 5.61 -19.14
C ARG A 283 -21.80 6.99 -18.75
N SER A 284 -21.76 7.88 -19.74
CA SER A 284 -21.60 9.32 -19.53
C SER A 284 -22.90 9.85 -18.93
N LEU A 285 -22.84 10.58 -17.81
CA LEU A 285 -23.94 11.44 -17.38
C LEU A 285 -23.88 12.71 -18.23
N ALA A 286 -24.95 12.98 -18.98
CA ALA A 286 -25.13 14.23 -19.72
C ALA A 286 -26.17 15.06 -18.97
N PHE A 287 -25.78 16.25 -18.51
CA PHE A 287 -26.73 17.29 -18.12
C PHE A 287 -26.88 18.24 -19.32
N SER A 288 -28.11 18.44 -19.80
CA SER A 288 -28.45 19.61 -20.61
C SER A 288 -29.11 20.63 -19.70
N SER A 289 -28.76 21.90 -19.90
CA SER A 289 -29.49 23.07 -19.38
C SER A 289 -30.97 23.02 -19.75
#